data_AF-A0A2T1HVZ6-F1
#
_entry.id   AF-A0A2T1HVZ6-F1
#
_cell.length_a   1.000
_cell.length_b   1.000
_cell.length_c   1.000
_cell.angle_alpha   90.00
_cell.angle_beta   90.00
_cell.angle_gamma   90.00
#
_symmetry.space_group_name_H-M   'P 1'
#
loop_
_entity.id
_entity.type
_entity.pdbx_description
1 polymer ?
#
loop_
_entity_poly.entity_id
_entity_poly.type
_entity_poly.pdbx_seq_one_letter_code
_entity_poly.pdbx_strand_id
1 'polypeptide(L)' 'MLAAAIVVGGPAAAQGDPHLTVEQLLNDGWKVAGYAGQGTMYILFRHDDRPYLVQCSVLYDTTRGARMTERVRTNCYELR' A
#
# COMPACT_ATOMS: atom_id res chain seq x y z
N MET A 1 30.40 -28.37 -8.58
CA MET A 1 30.06 -27.35 -7.57
C MET A 1 29.03 -26.42 -8.18
N LEU A 2 27.79 -26.40 -7.69
CA LEU A 2 26.74 -25.50 -8.19
C LEU A 2 26.92 -24.12 -7.53
N ALA A 3 27.09 -23.07 -8.35
CA ALA A 3 27.05 -21.69 -7.89
C ALA A 3 25.58 -21.22 -7.85
N ALA A 4 25.07 -20.91 -6.66
CA ALA A 4 23.77 -20.28 -6.49
C ALA A 4 23.90 -18.77 -6.72
N ALA A 5 23.26 -18.25 -7.77
CA ALA A 5 23.15 -16.83 -8.02
C ALA A 5 22.16 -16.20 -7.02
N ILE A 6 22.66 -15.31 -6.17
CA ILE A 6 21.83 -14.55 -5.23
C ILE A 6 21.28 -13.36 -6.00
N VAL A 7 20.00 -13.43 -6.39
CA VAL A 7 19.30 -12.30 -7.01
C VAL A 7 18.92 -11.34 -5.89
N VAL A 8 19.65 -10.24 -5.76
CA VAL A 8 19.29 -9.14 -4.86
C VAL A 8 18.15 -8.37 -5.53
N GLY A 9 16.91 -8.66 -5.15
CA GLY A 9 15.74 -7.87 -5.53
C GLY A 9 15.83 -6.49 -4.87
N GLY A 10 16.13 -5.45 -5.66
CA GLY A 10 16.03 -4.06 -5.21
C GLY A 10 14.57 -3.67 -4.95
N PRO A 11 14.31 -2.60 -4.17
CA PRO A 11 12.95 -2.20 -3.83
C PRO A 11 12.24 -1.76 -5.11
N ALA A 12 11.18 -2.50 -5.49
CA ALA A 12 10.29 -2.10 -6.56
C ALA A 12 9.65 -0.76 -6.18
N ALA A 13 9.90 0.28 -7.00
CA ALA A 13 9.29 1.58 -6.80
C ALA A 13 7.80 1.48 -7.16
N ALA A 14 6.96 1.42 -6.13
CA ALA A 14 5.51 1.42 -6.27
C ALA A 14 5.05 2.83 -6.71
N GLN A 15 4.43 2.94 -7.89
CA GLN A 15 3.83 4.18 -8.39
C GLN A 15 2.37 4.25 -7.96
N GLY A 16 1.95 5.37 -7.36
CA GLY A 16 0.63 5.50 -6.73
C GLY A 16 -0.43 5.51 -7.79
N ASP A 17 -1.40 4.61 -7.68
CA ASP A 17 -2.53 4.61 -8.58
C ASP A 17 -3.58 5.58 -8.03
N PRO A 18 -3.84 6.72 -8.70
CA PRO A 18 -4.81 7.70 -8.24
C PRO A 18 -6.25 7.17 -8.27
N HIS A 19 -6.51 6.01 -8.89
CA HIS A 19 -7.82 5.39 -8.96
C HIS A 19 -8.09 4.30 -7.92
N LEU A 20 -7.10 3.93 -7.09
CA LEU A 20 -7.26 2.90 -6.07
C LEU A 20 -7.50 3.53 -4.69
N THR A 21 -8.71 3.34 -4.14
CA THR A 21 -9.01 3.67 -2.74
C THR A 21 -9.25 2.42 -1.90
N VAL A 22 -9.14 2.56 -0.57
CA VAL A 22 -9.42 1.49 0.38
C VAL A 22 -10.87 1.02 0.26
N GLU A 23 -11.81 1.94 0.09
CA GLU A 23 -13.24 1.65 -0.04
C GLU A 23 -13.55 0.86 -1.30
N GLN A 24 -12.92 1.21 -2.44
CA GLN A 24 -13.07 0.46 -3.69
C GLN A 24 -12.51 -0.95 -3.56
N LEU A 25 -11.31 -1.09 -2.99
CA LEU A 25 -10.72 -2.41 -2.75
C LEU A 25 -11.65 -3.32 -1.93
N LEU A 26 -12.22 -2.78 -0.84
CA LEU A 26 -13.16 -3.53 0.00
C LEU A 26 -14.44 -3.91 -0.75
N ASN A 27 -15.00 -3.00 -1.56
CA ASN A 27 -16.20 -3.26 -2.36
C ASN A 27 -15.93 -4.27 -3.49
N ASP A 28 -14.73 -4.28 -4.04
CA ASP A 28 -14.29 -5.15 -5.14
C ASP A 28 -13.84 -6.54 -4.64
N GLY A 29 -14.03 -6.85 -3.36
CA GLY A 29 -13.76 -8.18 -2.80
C GLY A 29 -12.32 -8.41 -2.36
N TRP A 30 -11.48 -7.37 -2.34
CA TRP A 30 -10.15 -7.48 -1.73
C TRP A 30 -10.25 -7.66 -0.22
N LYS A 31 -9.41 -8.53 0.33
CA LYS A 31 -9.37 -8.88 1.75
C LYS A 31 -8.11 -8.32 2.39
N VAL A 32 -8.24 -7.81 3.61
CA VAL A 32 -7.08 -7.40 4.41
C VAL A 32 -6.24 -8.62 4.74
N ALA A 33 -4.98 -8.60 4.31
CA ALA A 33 -3.98 -9.64 4.58
C ALA A 33 -3.12 -9.28 5.79
N GLY A 34 -2.96 -7.99 6.10
CA GLY A 34 -2.21 -7.52 7.25
C GLY A 34 -2.14 -6.00 7.33
N TYR A 35 -1.64 -5.49 8.45
CA TYR A 35 -1.41 -4.07 8.68
C TYR A 35 -0.17 -3.84 9.54
N ALA A 36 0.48 -2.69 9.38
CA ALA A 36 1.63 -2.29 10.17
C ALA A 36 1.70 -0.76 10.26
N GLY A 37 2.18 -0.21 11.37
CA GLY A 37 2.39 1.23 11.45
C GLY A 37 3.22 1.70 12.65
N GLN A 38 4.10 2.66 12.39
CA GLN A 38 4.84 3.47 13.38
C GLN A 38 5.00 4.88 12.79
N GLY A 39 3.95 5.71 12.89
CA GLY A 39 3.87 7.06 12.30
C GLY A 39 3.05 7.11 11.00
N THR A 40 3.37 6.27 10.03
CA THR A 40 2.52 6.00 8.84
C THR A 40 1.88 4.63 8.98
N MET A 41 0.57 4.53 8.69
CA MET A 41 -0.13 3.25 8.70
C MET A 41 -0.09 2.63 7.30
N TYR A 42 0.17 1.33 7.22
CA TYR A 42 0.15 0.55 5.99
C TYR A 42 -0.87 -0.58 6.13
N ILE A 43 -1.69 -0.77 5.10
CA ILE A 43 -2.67 -1.85 4.99
C ILE A 43 -2.33 -2.66 3.75
N LEU A 44 -2.23 -3.97 3.89
CA LEU A 44 -1.97 -4.90 2.81
C LEU A 44 -3.26 -5.64 2.45
N PHE A 45 -3.60 -5.65 1.18
CA PHE A 45 -4.76 -6.30 0.60
C PHE A 45 -4.32 -7.45 -0.32
N ARG A 46 -5.13 -8.52 -0.32
CA ARG A 46 -5.04 -9.65 -1.24
C ARG A 46 -6.40 -9.90 -1.88
N HIS A 47 -6.41 -10.41 -3.10
CA HIS A 47 -7.62 -10.88 -3.77
C HIS A 47 -7.43 -12.34 -4.17
N ASP A 48 -8.46 -13.17 -4.05
CA ASP A 48 -8.31 -14.61 -4.31
C ASP A 48 -8.04 -14.89 -5.81
N ASP A 49 -8.57 -14.06 -6.70
CA ASP A 49 -8.39 -14.18 -8.16
C ASP A 49 -7.26 -13.33 -8.77
N ARG A 50 -6.51 -12.56 -7.96
CA ARG A 50 -5.44 -11.68 -8.49
C ARG A 50 -4.07 -12.14 -7.97
N PRO A 51 -3.05 -12.24 -8.82
CA PRO A 51 -1.73 -12.74 -8.43
C PRO A 51 -0.86 -11.70 -7.72
N TYR A 52 -1.39 -10.51 -7.43
CA TYR A 52 -0.67 -9.40 -6.84
C TYR A 52 -1.36 -8.89 -5.58
N LEU A 53 -0.60 -8.16 -4.76
CA LEU A 53 -1.10 -7.54 -3.54
C LEU A 53 -1.31 -6.05 -3.79
N VAL A 54 -2.18 -5.42 -3.01
CA VAL A 54 -2.31 -3.96 -2.99
C VAL A 54 -1.92 -3.45 -1.61
N GLN A 55 -1.02 -2.48 -1.54
CA GLN A 55 -0.65 -1.82 -0.29
C GLN A 55 -1.16 -0.39 -0.28
N CYS A 56 -1.91 -0.03 0.75
CA CYS A 56 -2.35 1.33 1.01
C CYS A 56 -1.57 1.93 2.16
N SER A 57 -1.02 3.12 1.97
CA SER A 57 -0.41 3.95 3.02
C SER A 57 -1.37 5.05 3.43
N VAL A 58 -1.51 5.27 4.74
CA VAL A 58 -2.33 6.32 5.34
C VAL A 58 -1.40 7.19 6.16
N LEU A 59 -1.18 8.41 5.68
CA LEU A 59 -0.35 9.42 6.33
C LEU A 59 -1.23 10.44 7.05
N TYR A 60 -0.93 10.70 8.32
CA TYR A 60 -1.49 11.80 9.07
C TYR A 60 -0.53 12.99 9.00
N ASP A 61 -0.91 14.08 8.34
CA ASP A 61 -0.09 15.30 8.36
C ASP A 61 -0.34 16.03 9.68
N THR A 62 0.64 15.96 10.59
CA THR A 62 0.60 16.60 11.90
C THR A 62 1.25 17.99 11.91
N THR A 63 1.80 18.47 10.78
CA THR A 63 2.77 19.57 10.75
C THR A 63 2.26 20.93 10.31
N ARG A 64 1.00 21.10 9.86
CA ARG A 64 0.51 22.41 9.42
C ARG A 64 -0.85 22.74 10.02
N GLY A 65 -0.89 23.86 10.75
CA GLY A 65 -2.09 24.38 11.39
C GLY A 65 -3.28 24.40 10.43
N ALA A 66 -4.34 23.69 10.82
CA ALA A 66 -5.74 24.05 10.67
C ALA A 66 -6.20 24.84 9.41
N ARG A 67 -5.69 24.55 8.21
CA ARG A 67 -6.50 24.72 7.00
C ARG A 67 -7.19 23.40 6.73
N MET A 68 -8.27 23.22 7.48
CA MET A 68 -9.21 22.11 7.48
C MET A 68 -9.60 21.70 6.05
N THR A 69 -9.08 20.57 5.56
CA THR A 69 -9.87 19.62 4.76
C THR A 69 -9.14 18.31 4.47
N GLU A 70 -7.81 18.23 4.53
CA GLU A 70 -7.11 16.97 4.20
C GLU A 70 -6.08 16.58 5.27
N ARG A 71 -6.57 16.10 6.42
CA ARG A 71 -5.71 15.63 7.54
C ARG A 71 -5.13 14.24 7.32
N VAL A 72 -5.67 13.50 6.36
CA VAL A 72 -5.35 12.10 6.11
C VAL A 72 -5.14 11.95 4.62
N ARG A 73 -3.93 11.57 4.22
CA ARG A 73 -3.62 11.26 2.82
C ARG A 73 -3.47 9.76 2.67
N THR A 74 -4.32 9.16 1.84
CA THR A 74 -4.27 7.74 1.52
C THR A 74 -3.73 7.54 0.12
N ASN A 75 -2.74 6.66 -0.06
CA ASN A 75 -2.24 6.28 -1.38
C ASN A 75 -2.16 4.75 -1.45
N CYS A 76 -2.75 4.15 -2.48
CA CYS A 76 -2.73 2.71 -2.70
C CYS A 76 -1.91 2.35 -3.94
N TYR A 77 -1.26 1.19 -3.88
CA TYR A 77 -0.29 0.74 -4.86
C TYR A 77 -0.40 -0.76 -5.09
N GLU A 78 -0.37 -1.20 -6.34
CA GLU A 78 -0.16 -2.61 -6.67
C GLU A 78 1.31 -2.98 -6.38
N LEU A 79 1.52 -4.08 -5.67
CA LEU A 79 2.83 -4.67 -5.41
C LEU A 79 3.07 -5.79 -6.42
N ARG A 80 4.10 -5.63 -7.26
CA ARG A 80 4.57 -6.64 -8.23
C ARG A 80 5.88 -7.27 -7.77
#